data_AF-A0A5C4J0J4-F1
#
_entry.id   AF-A0A5C4J0J4-F1
#
_cell.length_a   1.000
_cell.length_b   1.000
_cell.length_c   1.000
_cell.angle_alpha   90.00
_cell.angle_beta   90.00
_cell.angle_gamma   90.00
#
_symmetry.space_group_name_H-M   'P 1'
#
loop_
_entity.id
_entity.type
_entity.pdbx_description
1 polymer ?
#
loop_
_entity_poly.entity_id
_entity_poly.type
_entity_poly.pdbx_seq_one_letter_code
_entity_poly.pdbx_strand_id
1 'polypeptide(L)' 'MNDGVMLLFLRQIFPEWSITRDADGVWRARGRVRVWASSVEGVLDVLAMAEPEAGERVRRFFAVAPEN' A
#
# COMPACT_ATOMS: atom_id res chain seq x y z
N MET A 1 -13.23 -3.02 -3.48
CA MET A 1 -12.03 -3.87 -3.66
C MET A 1 -11.85 -4.69 -2.39
N ASN A 2 -11.45 -5.96 -2.46
CA ASN A 2 -11.26 -6.78 -1.26
C ASN A 2 -10.01 -6.29 -0.50
N ASP A 3 -10.13 -6.08 0.82
CA ASP A 3 -9.03 -5.57 1.66
C ASP A 3 -7.76 -6.44 1.60
N GLY A 4 -7.90 -7.75 1.41
CA GLY A 4 -6.78 -8.67 1.20
C GLY A 4 -6.06 -8.43 -0.12
N VAL A 5 -6.81 -8.17 -1.19
CA VAL A 5 -6.22 -7.80 -2.50
C VAL A 5 -5.50 -6.46 -2.39
N MET A 6 -6.10 -5.50 -1.69
CA MET A 6 -5.48 -4.20 -1.44
C MET A 6 -4.19 -4.33 -0.63
N LEU A 7 -4.17 -5.20 0.40
CA LEU A 7 -2.97 -5.45 1.20
C LEU A 7 -1.83 -6.03 0.35
N LEU A 8 -2.13 -6.99 -0.53
CA LEU A 8 -1.14 -7.56 -1.45
C LEU A 8 -0.61 -6.53 -2.43
N PHE A 9 -1.49 -5.72 -3.01
CA PHE A 9 -1.12 -4.61 -3.88
C PHE A 9 -0.18 -3.64 -3.17
N LEU A 10 -0.54 -3.18 -1.97
CA LEU A 10 0.29 -2.25 -1.20
C LEU A 10 1.68 -2.82 -0.87
N ARG A 11 1.77 -4.10 -0.50
CA ARG A 11 3.07 -4.75 -0.24
C ARG A 11 3.94 -4.83 -1.49
N GLN A 12 3.33 -5.00 -2.67
CA GLN A 12 4.05 -5.02 -3.93
C GLN A 12 4.58 -3.64 -4.33
N ILE A 13 3.77 -2.60 -4.10
CA ILE A 13 4.14 -1.22 -4.45
C ILE A 13 5.15 -0.62 -3.45
N PHE A 14 5.05 -0.99 -2.18
CA PHE A 14 5.89 -0.46 -1.10
C PHE A 14 6.67 -1.60 -0.42
N PRO A 15 7.64 -2.22 -1.12
CA PRO A 15 8.36 -3.40 -0.62
C PRO A 15 9.17 -3.12 0.66
N GLU A 16 9.61 -1.88 0.85
CA GLU A 16 10.35 -1.44 2.04
C GLU A 16 9.45 -1.20 3.26
N TRP A 17 8.12 -1.33 3.10
CA TRP A 17 7.14 -1.11 4.17
C TRP A 17 6.53 -2.42 4.62
N SER A 18 6.58 -2.66 5.93
CA SER A 18 5.79 -3.70 6.56
C SER A 18 4.35 -3.21 6.74
N ILE A 19 3.48 -3.61 5.82
CA ILE A 19 2.06 -3.28 5.83
C ILE A 19 1.25 -4.50 6.30
N THR A 20 0.40 -4.29 7.29
CA THR A 20 -0.49 -5.32 7.86
C THR A 20 -1.87 -4.73 8.14
N ARG A 21 -2.88 -5.59 8.14
CA ARG A 21 -4.20 -5.28 8.68
C ARG A 21 -4.49 -6.26 9.80
N ASP A 22 -4.89 -5.76 10.96
CA ASP A 22 -5.25 -6.61 12.09
C ASP A 22 -6.70 -7.10 12.04
N ALA A 23 -7.07 -7.94 13.01
CA ALA A 23 -8.41 -8.53 13.10
C ALA A 23 -9.52 -7.49 13.33
N ASP A 24 -9.18 -6.34 13.90
CA ASP A 24 -10.10 -5.22 14.14
C ASP A 24 -10.24 -4.32 12.90
N GLY A 25 -9.55 -4.67 11.81
CA GLY A 25 -9.62 -3.96 10.53
C GLY A 25 -8.69 -2.75 10.45
N VAL A 26 -7.84 -2.50 11.45
CA VAL A 26 -6.91 -1.37 11.48
C VAL A 26 -5.70 -1.68 10.60
N TRP A 27 -5.39 -0.72 9.74
CA TRP A 27 -4.22 -0.76 8.89
C TRP A 27 -3.00 -0.23 9.63
N ARG A 28 -1.89 -0.95 9.53
CA ARG A 28 -0.60 -0.58 10.12
C ARG A 28 0.46 -0.62 9.04
N ALA A 29 1.16 0.48 8.84
CA ALA A 29 2.32 0.57 7.96
C ALA A 29 3.55 0.98 8.77
N ARG A 30 4.64 0.25 8.57
CA ARG A 30 5.92 0.52 9.23
C ARG A 30 7.04 0.58 8.20
N GLY A 31 7.67 1.74 8.09
CA GLY A 31 8.87 1.99 7.28
C GLY A 31 9.71 3.05 7.99
N ARG A 32 9.98 4.18 7.31
CA ARG A 32 10.63 5.36 7.91
C ARG A 32 9.81 5.96 9.07
N VAL A 33 8.49 5.85 8.97
CA VAL A 33 7.55 6.23 10.04
C VAL A 33 6.58 5.07 10.33
N ARG A 34 5.87 5.15 11.45
CA ARG A 34 4.83 4.20 11.82
C ARG A 34 3.47 4.89 11.71
N VAL A 35 2.56 4.26 10.97
CA VAL A 35 1.24 4.81 10.66
C VAL A 35 0.19 3.79 11.01
N TRP A 36 -0.81 4.20 11.78
CA TRP A 36 -2.01 3.43 12.06
C TRP A 36 -3.21 4.20 11.52
N ALA A 37 -4.08 3.53 10.77
CA ALA A 37 -5.32 4.15 10.27
C ALA A 37 -6.45 3.13 10.28
N SER A 38 -7.67 3.60 10.52
CA SER A 38 -8.88 2.78 10.46
C SER A 38 -9.30 2.45 9.03
N SER A 39 -8.72 3.11 8.02
CA SER A 39 -9.03 2.90 6.61
C SER A 39 -7.76 2.80 5.76
N VAL A 40 -7.89 2.23 4.56
CA VAL A 40 -6.78 2.09 3.62
C VAL A 40 -6.38 3.45 3.05
N GLU A 41 -7.35 4.34 2.83
CA GLU A 41 -7.15 5.67 2.29
C GLU A 41 -6.21 6.49 3.18
N GLY A 42 -6.41 6.44 4.50
CA GLY A 42 -5.54 7.12 5.44
C GLY A 42 -4.10 6.58 5.44
N VAL A 43 -3.90 5.29 5.20
CA VAL A 43 -2.54 4.73 5.01
C VAL A 43 -1.94 5.16 3.68
N LEU A 44 -2.73 5.15 2.61
CA LEU A 44 -2.31 5.55 1.27
C LEU A 44 -1.83 6.99 1.23
N ASP A 45 -2.54 7.91 1.88
CA ASP A 45 -2.16 9.32 1.93
C ASP A 45 -0.76 9.49 2.55
N VAL A 46 -0.50 8.78 3.66
CA VAL A 46 0.81 8.86 4.31
C VAL A 46 1.90 8.17 3.49
N LEU A 47 1.61 7.02 2.88
CA LEU A 47 2.56 6.33 2.00
C LEU A 47 2.91 7.18 0.77
N ALA A 48 1.93 7.86 0.17
CA ALA A 48 2.14 8.76 -0.95
C ALA A 48 3.03 9.96 -0.57
N MET A 49 2.88 10.49 0.65
CA MET A 49 3.77 11.53 1.17
C MET A 49 5.18 11.02 1.46
N ALA A 50 5.30 9.80 2.01
CA ALA A 50 6.57 9.23 2.44
C ALA A 50 7.42 8.68 1.27
N GLU A 51 6.78 8.20 0.20
CA GLU A 51 7.41 7.71 -1.02
C GLU A 51 6.72 8.26 -2.29
N PRO A 52 6.99 9.53 -2.66
CA PRO A 52 6.40 10.13 -3.87
C PRO A 52 6.72 9.37 -5.16
N GLU A 53 7.86 8.69 -5.21
CA GLU A 53 8.30 7.88 -6.35
C GLU A 53 7.50 6.58 -6.55
N ALA A 54 6.67 6.19 -5.57
CA ALA A 54 5.84 5.00 -5.68
C ALA A 54 4.86 5.07 -6.87
N GLY A 55 4.51 6.27 -7.34
CA GLY A 55 3.68 6.47 -8.53
C GLY A 55 4.22 5.75 -9.78
N GLU A 56 5.54 5.72 -9.97
CA GLU A 56 6.16 4.97 -11.07
C GLU A 56 6.03 3.46 -10.90
N ARG A 57 6.08 2.95 -9.67
CA ARG A 57 5.88 1.52 -9.39
C ARG A 57 4.43 1.12 -9.63
N VAL A 58 3.48 1.98 -9.27
CA VAL A 58 2.04 1.80 -9.56
C VAL A 58 1.82 1.75 -11.06
N ARG A 59 2.36 2.72 -11.82
CA ARG A 59 2.27 2.74 -13.28
C ARG A 59 2.84 1.46 -13.89
N ARG A 60 4.03 1.03 -13.46
CA ARG A 60 4.63 -0.24 -13.90
C ARG A 60 3.79 -1.46 -13.56
N PHE A 61 3.23 -1.52 -12.35
CA PHE A 61 2.37 -2.63 -11.94
C PHE A 61 1.17 -2.80 -12.87
N PHE A 62 0.52 -1.70 -13.25
CA PHE A 62 -0.59 -1.74 -14.21
C PHE A 62 -0.15 -1.85 -15.66
N ALA A 63 1.05 -1.39 -16.02
CA ALA A 63 1.61 -1.52 -17.37
C ALA A 63 2.13 -2.93 -17.69
N VAL A 64 2.31 -3.80 -16.69
CA VAL A 64 2.59 -5.24 -16.88
C VAL A 64 1.30 -6.03 -17.15
N ALA A 65 0.12 -5.40 -17.04
CA ALA A 65 -1.14 -5.97 -17.51
C ALA A 65 -1.53 -5.43 -18.91
N PRO A 66 -0.84 -5.90 -19.95
CA PRO A 66 -1.53 -6.24 -21.19
C PRO A 66 -1.21 -7.69 -21.59
N GLU A 67 -2.25 -8.38 -22.08
CA GLU A 67 -2.23 -9.66 -22.84
C GLU A 67 -2.40 -10.97 -22.04
N ASN A 68 -3.63 -11.26 -21.59
CA ASN A 68 -4.53 -12.34 -22.09
C ASN A 68 -5.65 -12.64 -21.09
#